data_AF-A0A5N5MVX5-F1
#
_entry.id   AF-A0A5N5MVX5-F1
#
_cell.length_a   1.000
_cell.length_b   1.000
_cell.length_c   1.000
_cell.angle_alpha   90.00
_cell.angle_beta   90.00
_cell.angle_gamma   90.00
#
_symmetry.space_group_name_H-M   'P 1'
#
loop_
_entity.id
_entity.type
_entity.pdbx_description
1 polymer ?
#
loop_
_entity_poly.entity_id
_entity_poly.type
_entity_poly.pdbx_seq_one_letter_code
_entity_poly.pdbx_strand_id
1 'polypeptide(L)'
;MAALKSFAALAATALFTYVQATHIDLPACTAPFRPFVYSGCFADNTASGATLSFHSDADRYNMTVEGCMAECKGNGFRYAGLEYYGECYCGNSVNGPSVDESKCNYPCTGNKSEVCGGSNIISVYQDTTFNPIDETIISDYVSVGCYWDKSTSGKALSYPQNAVNGATLTTEKCLAQCKKGGYPFAGTEYSGECYCGVVLGNYTYQVADSECNMPCKGDKSQICGGSSRLSLYVSKQLESIEPCGYTSTSTSCTSTTKPATTSKPVTTTKPPTTTPKPTTTSTSICYSTTTIPSTCEYKCGKWCNDALPDFGDQTGCKSSHSNCKLQIASCFLSAGWPDSLKCFDFADWCSDVKDYCSTNPSKVKNYGKGNCFASKPPKGGSPPTTKTVTVPCAPTTTAKTTAKPSTTTQCPIPTVTNICKQPTNRQYGYDAENPVGDIELPVVTCNDLKSEFASKPFKLYTNSDSKKCGGYGRPQVPNACADACKAQYDQCTATYAEGCRQPAQSGKGGKNYWDSWFGGGKRYRWSGDNYNGALNKCKAQYNDCLSLNRGVSVNGKCGSFGSGW
;
A
#
# COMPACT_ATOMS: atom_id res chain seq x y z
N MET A 1 -74.42 -25.50 8.78
CA MET A 1 -73.62 -25.06 9.95
C MET A 1 -72.41 -25.95 10.06
N ALA A 2 -71.24 -25.32 10.23
CA ALA A 2 -69.90 -25.88 10.08
C ALA A 2 -69.48 -26.81 11.23
N ALA A 3 -68.54 -27.72 10.94
CA ALA A 3 -67.37 -27.95 11.79
C ALA A 3 -66.28 -28.66 10.96
N LEU A 4 -65.34 -27.87 10.43
CA LEU A 4 -64.05 -28.33 9.92
C LEU A 4 -63.28 -29.02 11.07
N LYS A 5 -62.77 -30.23 10.85
CA LYS A 5 -61.67 -30.78 11.65
C LYS A 5 -60.38 -30.62 10.86
N SER A 6 -59.52 -29.75 11.37
CA SER A 6 -58.24 -29.36 10.81
C SER A 6 -57.25 -30.51 10.78
N PHE A 7 -56.63 -30.72 9.62
CA PHE A 7 -55.33 -31.39 9.51
C PHE A 7 -54.24 -30.37 9.85
N ALA A 8 -53.43 -30.65 10.87
CA ALA A 8 -52.19 -29.91 11.14
C ALA A 8 -51.02 -30.79 10.71
N ALA A 9 -50.61 -30.68 9.45
CA ALA A 9 -49.29 -31.10 9.01
C ALA A 9 -48.32 -29.95 9.30
N LEU A 10 -47.37 -30.17 10.21
CA LEU A 10 -46.25 -29.28 10.47
C LEU A 10 -45.32 -29.30 9.25
N ALA A 11 -45.52 -28.37 8.31
CA ALA A 11 -44.52 -28.05 7.31
C ALA A 11 -43.42 -27.21 7.98
N ALA A 12 -42.29 -27.85 8.32
CA ALA A 12 -41.06 -27.14 8.67
C ALA A 12 -40.51 -26.49 7.39
N THR A 13 -40.93 -25.27 7.09
CA THR A 13 -40.28 -24.43 6.09
C THR A 13 -38.92 -24.00 6.64
N ALA A 14 -37.87 -24.73 6.26
CA ALA A 14 -36.51 -24.23 6.38
C ALA A 14 -36.42 -22.95 5.53
N LEU A 15 -36.42 -21.80 6.20
CA LEU A 15 -36.04 -20.52 5.62
C LEU A 15 -34.56 -20.63 5.23
N PHE A 16 -34.29 -21.07 4.00
CA PHE A 16 -33.01 -20.82 3.36
C PHE A 16 -32.90 -19.31 3.15
N THR A 17 -32.29 -18.63 4.12
CA THR A 17 -31.70 -17.32 3.86
C THR A 17 -30.63 -17.53 2.81
N TYR A 18 -30.92 -17.16 1.56
CA TYR A 18 -29.88 -17.01 0.54
C TYR A 18 -28.95 -15.90 1.03
N VAL A 19 -27.82 -16.29 1.63
CA VAL A 19 -26.70 -15.39 1.87
C VAL A 19 -26.05 -15.20 0.51
N GLN A 20 -26.42 -14.13 -0.20
CA GLN A 20 -25.61 -13.70 -1.32
C GLN A 20 -24.31 -13.14 -0.75
N ALA A 21 -23.19 -13.81 -1.06
CA ALA A 21 -21.88 -13.24 -0.83
C ALA A 21 -21.78 -12.02 -1.75
N THR A 22 -21.85 -10.82 -1.20
CA THR A 22 -21.62 -9.60 -1.97
C THR A 22 -20.12 -9.54 -2.23
N HIS A 23 -19.72 -9.83 -3.47
CA HIS A 23 -18.38 -9.53 -3.94
C HIS A 23 -18.23 -8.00 -3.97
N ILE A 24 -17.08 -7.49 -3.53
CA ILE A 24 -16.79 -6.05 -3.59
C ILE A 24 -15.86 -5.87 -4.77
N ASP A 25 -16.40 -5.29 -5.84
CA ASP A 25 -15.64 -5.02 -7.05
C ASP A 25 -14.62 -3.91 -6.78
N LEU A 26 -13.36 -4.22 -7.04
CA LEU A 26 -12.29 -3.25 -6.98
C LEU A 26 -12.34 -2.34 -8.21
N PRO A 27 -11.89 -1.09 -8.10
CA PRO A 27 -11.92 -0.18 -9.23
C PRO A 27 -11.03 -0.67 -10.37
N ALA A 28 -11.50 -0.53 -11.60
CA ALA A 28 -10.70 -0.73 -12.82
C ALA A 28 -9.37 0.05 -12.78
N CYS A 29 -8.35 -0.45 -13.49
CA CYS A 29 -7.15 0.33 -13.78
C CYS A 29 -7.52 1.66 -14.47
N THR A 30 -6.93 2.77 -14.00
CA THR A 30 -7.18 4.12 -14.55
C THR A 30 -6.48 4.41 -15.87
N ALA A 31 -5.56 3.53 -16.30
CA ALA A 31 -4.91 3.59 -17.60
C ALA A 31 -5.08 2.24 -18.33
N PRO A 32 -5.36 2.24 -19.65
CA PRO A 32 -5.36 1.02 -20.44
C PRO A 32 -3.94 0.46 -20.51
N PHE A 33 -3.74 -0.72 -19.94
CA PHE A 33 -2.52 -1.49 -20.07
C PHE A 33 -2.58 -2.25 -21.41
N ARG A 34 -1.55 -2.14 -22.28
CA ARG A 34 -1.54 -2.77 -23.62
C ARG A 34 -0.44 -3.82 -23.77
N PRO A 35 -0.70 -4.95 -24.47
CA PRO A 35 -2.00 -5.58 -24.75
C PRO A 35 -2.15 -6.88 -23.95
N PHE A 36 -3.33 -7.09 -23.36
CA PHE A 36 -3.74 -8.47 -23.11
C PHE A 36 -3.76 -9.20 -24.44
N VAL A 37 -3.33 -10.44 -24.44
CA VAL A 37 -3.22 -11.24 -25.66
C VAL A 37 -4.53 -11.99 -25.85
N TYR A 38 -5.16 -11.80 -27.01
CA TYR A 38 -6.32 -12.59 -27.39
C TYR A 38 -5.97 -14.07 -27.33
N SER A 39 -6.71 -14.81 -26.50
CA SER A 39 -6.45 -16.21 -26.17
C SER A 39 -7.41 -17.17 -26.87
N GLY A 40 -8.40 -16.64 -27.58
CA GLY A 40 -9.33 -17.40 -28.42
C GLY A 40 -10.80 -17.21 -28.05
N CYS A 41 -11.64 -17.90 -28.82
CA CYS A 41 -13.08 -17.94 -28.65
C CYS A 41 -13.52 -19.18 -27.87
N PHE A 42 -14.37 -19.02 -26.85
CA PHE A 42 -14.80 -20.11 -25.96
C PHE A 42 -16.32 -20.13 -25.77
N ALA A 43 -16.90 -21.33 -25.60
CA ALA A 43 -18.31 -21.46 -25.25
C ALA A 43 -18.51 -21.19 -23.76
N ASP A 44 -19.48 -20.32 -23.43
CA ASP A 44 -19.80 -19.96 -22.06
C ASP A 44 -21.10 -20.61 -21.55
N ASN A 45 -21.27 -20.63 -20.22
CA ASN A 45 -22.45 -21.18 -19.53
C ASN A 45 -22.80 -22.62 -19.97
N THR A 46 -21.76 -23.46 -20.03
CA THR A 46 -21.87 -24.87 -20.43
C THR A 46 -22.33 -25.76 -19.27
N ALA A 47 -22.56 -27.05 -19.53
CA ALA A 47 -22.85 -28.03 -18.46
C ALA A 47 -21.75 -28.11 -17.38
N SER A 48 -20.53 -27.67 -17.70
CA SER A 48 -19.37 -27.58 -16.79
C SER A 48 -19.30 -26.24 -16.03
N GLY A 49 -20.23 -25.32 -16.25
CA GLY A 49 -20.29 -24.00 -15.62
C GLY A 49 -19.81 -22.86 -16.53
N ALA A 50 -19.64 -21.69 -15.91
CA ALA A 50 -19.11 -20.49 -16.57
C ALA A 50 -17.62 -20.64 -16.92
N THR A 51 -17.24 -20.09 -18.06
CA THR A 51 -15.87 -20.09 -18.61
C THR A 51 -14.95 -19.26 -17.76
N LEU A 52 -15.40 -18.06 -17.38
CA LEU A 52 -14.76 -17.14 -16.46
C LEU A 52 -15.67 -16.99 -15.23
N SER A 53 -15.08 -17.07 -14.04
CA SER A 53 -15.83 -17.28 -12.79
C SER A 53 -16.50 -16.03 -12.21
N PHE A 54 -16.18 -14.86 -12.73
CA PHE A 54 -16.66 -13.59 -12.21
C PHE A 54 -17.30 -12.77 -13.34
N HIS A 55 -18.52 -12.27 -13.13
CA HIS A 55 -19.18 -11.33 -14.02
C HIS A 55 -19.11 -9.95 -13.38
N SER A 56 -18.51 -8.99 -14.08
CA SER A 56 -18.31 -7.63 -13.58
C SER A 56 -19.59 -6.79 -13.71
N ASP A 57 -19.79 -5.87 -12.76
CA ASP A 57 -20.84 -4.85 -12.81
C ASP A 57 -20.51 -3.67 -13.76
N ALA A 58 -19.43 -3.74 -14.55
CA ALA A 58 -19.04 -2.70 -15.50
C ALA A 58 -20.13 -2.43 -16.56
N ASP A 59 -20.26 -1.17 -16.97
CA ASP A 59 -21.31 -0.73 -17.90
C ASP A 59 -21.18 -1.37 -19.29
N ARG A 60 -22.01 -2.38 -19.56
CA ARG A 60 -22.04 -3.09 -20.85
C ARG A 60 -22.48 -2.21 -22.03
N TYR A 61 -23.10 -1.05 -21.81
CA TYR A 61 -23.63 -0.20 -22.89
C TYR A 61 -22.56 0.69 -23.53
N ASN A 62 -21.39 0.81 -22.92
CA ASN A 62 -20.24 1.54 -23.45
C ASN A 62 -18.95 0.74 -23.27
N MET A 63 -19.01 -0.56 -23.56
CA MET A 63 -17.92 -1.49 -23.31
C MET A 63 -16.93 -1.53 -24.47
N THR A 64 -15.64 -1.60 -24.13
CA THR A 64 -14.53 -1.83 -25.05
C THR A 64 -13.71 -3.00 -24.57
N VAL A 65 -12.92 -3.58 -25.46
CA VAL A 65 -11.96 -4.64 -25.14
C VAL A 65 -11.01 -4.17 -24.04
N GLU A 66 -10.46 -2.96 -24.14
CA GLU A 66 -9.61 -2.36 -23.11
C GLU A 66 -10.34 -2.08 -21.79
N GLY A 67 -11.63 -1.70 -21.85
CA GLY A 67 -12.43 -1.43 -20.65
C GLY A 67 -12.58 -2.67 -19.78
N CYS A 68 -12.93 -3.80 -20.37
CA CYS A 68 -13.07 -5.05 -19.63
C CYS A 68 -11.73 -5.58 -19.12
N MET A 69 -10.65 -5.44 -19.90
CA MET A 69 -9.31 -5.77 -19.41
C MET A 69 -8.93 -4.94 -18.17
N ALA A 70 -9.18 -3.64 -18.21
CA ALA A 70 -8.84 -2.74 -17.10
C ALA A 70 -9.62 -3.10 -15.82
N GLU A 71 -10.88 -3.47 -15.98
CA GLU A 71 -11.75 -3.95 -14.91
C GLU A 71 -11.22 -5.26 -14.29
N CYS A 72 -10.97 -6.28 -15.11
CA CYS A 72 -10.48 -7.57 -14.64
C CYS A 72 -9.09 -7.46 -14.01
N LYS A 73 -8.21 -6.64 -14.57
CA LYS A 73 -6.90 -6.34 -14.01
C LYS A 73 -6.99 -5.64 -12.65
N GLY A 74 -7.89 -4.65 -12.53
CA GLY A 74 -8.17 -3.93 -11.29
C GLY A 74 -8.61 -4.86 -10.17
N ASN A 75 -9.36 -5.90 -10.54
CA ASN A 75 -9.81 -6.95 -9.66
C ASN A 75 -8.79 -8.10 -9.47
N GLY A 76 -7.59 -8.00 -10.05
CA GLY A 76 -6.52 -8.98 -9.87
C GLY A 76 -6.69 -10.28 -10.66
N PHE A 77 -7.54 -10.28 -11.69
CA PHE A 77 -7.76 -11.45 -12.54
C PHE A 77 -6.75 -11.58 -13.67
N ARG A 78 -6.40 -12.82 -14.01
CA ARG A 78 -5.48 -13.16 -15.11
C ARG A 78 -6.12 -13.12 -16.49
N TYR A 79 -7.41 -13.38 -16.56
CA TYR A 79 -8.18 -13.41 -17.80
C TYR A 79 -9.33 -12.43 -17.73
N ALA A 80 -9.54 -11.74 -18.84
CA ALA A 80 -10.73 -10.94 -19.12
C ALA A 80 -11.46 -11.57 -20.29
N GLY A 81 -12.77 -11.45 -20.35
CA GLY A 81 -13.56 -11.98 -21.43
C GLY A 81 -14.82 -11.18 -21.67
N LEU A 82 -15.19 -11.08 -22.94
CA LEU A 82 -16.34 -10.29 -23.38
C LEU A 82 -17.37 -11.19 -24.04
N GLU A 83 -18.60 -11.08 -23.57
CA GLU A 83 -19.78 -11.78 -24.09
C GLU A 83 -20.82 -10.76 -24.57
N TYR A 84 -21.70 -11.18 -25.48
CA TYR A 84 -22.95 -10.47 -25.80
C TYR A 84 -22.82 -8.93 -25.93
N TYR A 85 -21.96 -8.48 -26.85
CA TYR A 85 -21.70 -7.07 -27.17
C TYR A 85 -20.95 -6.25 -26.10
N GLY A 86 -20.78 -6.73 -24.88
CA GLY A 86 -20.13 -5.92 -23.84
C GLY A 86 -20.28 -6.39 -22.40
N GLU A 87 -20.78 -7.60 -22.16
CA GLU A 87 -20.79 -8.18 -20.81
C GLU A 87 -19.37 -8.63 -20.47
N CYS A 88 -18.83 -8.08 -19.38
CA CYS A 88 -17.44 -8.29 -19.00
C CYS A 88 -17.35 -9.38 -17.93
N TYR A 89 -16.53 -10.38 -18.19
CA TYR A 89 -16.22 -11.45 -17.26
C TYR A 89 -14.74 -11.52 -16.98
N CYS A 90 -14.39 -11.96 -15.78
CA CYS A 90 -13.02 -12.11 -15.33
C CYS A 90 -12.81 -13.48 -14.70
N GLY A 91 -11.58 -13.98 -14.78
CA GLY A 91 -11.23 -15.24 -14.14
C GLY A 91 -9.74 -15.47 -14.04
N ASN A 92 -9.36 -16.45 -13.23
CA ASN A 92 -7.97 -16.89 -13.10
C ASN A 92 -7.67 -18.17 -13.88
N SER A 93 -8.71 -18.82 -14.39
CA SER A 93 -8.63 -19.93 -15.33
C SER A 93 -9.70 -19.78 -16.42
N VAL A 94 -9.50 -20.46 -17.53
CA VAL A 94 -10.47 -20.55 -18.64
C VAL A 94 -11.00 -21.98 -18.65
N ASN A 95 -12.25 -22.18 -18.23
CA ASN A 95 -12.81 -23.52 -18.00
C ASN A 95 -13.74 -24.02 -19.13
N GLY A 96 -14.09 -23.15 -20.08
CA GLY A 96 -14.95 -23.46 -21.22
C GLY A 96 -14.18 -24.11 -22.38
N PRO A 97 -14.83 -24.90 -23.24
CA PRO A 97 -14.21 -25.43 -24.44
C PRO A 97 -14.01 -24.34 -25.50
N SER A 98 -12.89 -24.40 -26.21
CA SER A 98 -12.65 -23.53 -27.37
C SER A 98 -13.63 -23.87 -28.51
N VAL A 99 -14.08 -22.83 -29.21
CA VAL A 99 -14.98 -22.92 -30.37
C VAL A 99 -14.38 -22.19 -31.57
N ASP A 100 -15.04 -22.34 -32.72
CA ASP A 100 -14.65 -21.64 -33.94
C ASP A 100 -14.69 -20.11 -33.77
N GLU A 101 -13.65 -19.42 -34.23
CA GLU A 101 -13.51 -17.95 -34.12
C GLU A 101 -14.67 -17.18 -34.75
N SER A 102 -15.34 -17.74 -35.76
CA SER A 102 -16.52 -17.12 -36.38
C SER A 102 -17.69 -16.92 -35.40
N LYS A 103 -17.68 -17.59 -34.24
CA LYS A 103 -18.68 -17.43 -33.17
C LYS A 103 -18.43 -16.20 -32.30
N CYS A 104 -17.20 -15.71 -32.24
CA CYS A 104 -16.83 -14.45 -31.60
C CYS A 104 -16.88 -13.34 -32.65
N ASN A 105 -18.08 -12.85 -32.95
CA ASN A 105 -18.28 -11.88 -34.03
C ASN A 105 -19.19 -10.70 -33.64
N TYR A 106 -19.58 -10.58 -32.38
CA TYR A 106 -20.42 -9.47 -31.93
C TYR A 106 -19.54 -8.23 -31.71
N PRO A 107 -19.87 -7.08 -32.31
CA PRO A 107 -19.11 -5.85 -32.10
C PRO A 107 -19.30 -5.33 -30.67
N CYS A 108 -18.27 -4.70 -30.11
CA CYS A 108 -18.40 -4.05 -28.81
C CYS A 108 -19.33 -2.83 -28.84
N THR A 109 -20.09 -2.61 -27.78
CA THR A 109 -21.03 -1.47 -27.66
C THR A 109 -20.33 -0.10 -27.66
N GLY A 110 -19.17 0.00 -27.01
CA GLY A 110 -18.35 1.22 -26.93
C GLY A 110 -17.37 1.39 -28.10
N ASN A 111 -17.00 0.32 -28.80
CA ASN A 111 -16.20 0.37 -30.02
C ASN A 111 -16.57 -0.72 -31.03
N LYS A 112 -17.30 -0.35 -32.08
CA LYS A 112 -17.80 -1.29 -33.10
C LYS A 112 -16.71 -1.93 -33.97
N SER A 113 -15.46 -1.45 -33.88
CA SER A 113 -14.31 -2.05 -34.56
C SER A 113 -13.67 -3.20 -33.78
N GLU A 114 -14.12 -3.45 -32.55
CA GLU A 114 -13.64 -4.53 -31.68
C GLU A 114 -14.66 -5.66 -31.57
N VAL A 115 -14.19 -6.86 -31.21
CA VAL A 115 -15.01 -8.06 -31.02
C VAL A 115 -15.20 -8.33 -29.53
N CYS A 116 -16.47 -8.46 -29.14
CA CYS A 116 -16.95 -8.69 -27.77
C CYS A 116 -17.82 -9.96 -27.71
N GLY A 117 -17.25 -11.09 -28.13
CA GLY A 117 -17.86 -12.41 -28.01
C GLY A 117 -19.02 -12.68 -28.98
N GLY A 118 -20.01 -13.42 -28.48
CA GLY A 118 -21.24 -13.82 -29.15
C GLY A 118 -22.31 -14.21 -28.13
N SER A 119 -23.38 -14.87 -28.55
CA SER A 119 -24.42 -15.37 -27.63
C SER A 119 -23.94 -16.66 -26.93
N ASN A 120 -23.73 -16.64 -25.60
CA ASN A 120 -23.10 -17.72 -24.84
C ASN A 120 -21.70 -18.07 -25.36
N ILE A 121 -21.00 -17.09 -25.91
CA ILE A 121 -19.67 -17.24 -26.51
C ILE A 121 -18.82 -16.07 -26.05
N ILE A 122 -17.66 -16.36 -25.47
CA ILE A 122 -16.78 -15.36 -24.84
C ILE A 122 -15.47 -15.23 -25.61
N SER A 123 -15.13 -13.99 -25.97
CA SER A 123 -13.80 -13.63 -26.48
C SER A 123 -12.86 -13.43 -25.31
N VAL A 124 -11.88 -14.32 -25.12
CA VAL A 124 -11.01 -14.32 -23.93
C VAL A 124 -9.65 -13.66 -24.23
N TYR A 125 -9.18 -12.86 -23.28
CA TYR A 125 -7.91 -12.15 -23.32
C TYR A 125 -7.11 -12.46 -22.06
N GLN A 126 -5.81 -12.72 -22.22
CA GLN A 126 -4.90 -13.07 -21.13
C GLN A 126 -3.95 -11.93 -20.77
N ASP A 127 -3.79 -11.71 -19.48
CA ASP A 127 -2.73 -10.89 -18.91
C ASP A 127 -1.39 -11.63 -18.89
N THR A 128 -0.41 -11.09 -19.60
CA THR A 128 0.94 -11.66 -19.71
C THR A 128 1.87 -11.32 -18.55
N THR A 129 1.42 -10.48 -17.60
CA THR A 129 2.17 -10.11 -16.38
C THR A 129 2.05 -11.13 -15.26
N PHE A 130 1.26 -12.19 -15.45
CA PHE A 130 1.25 -13.33 -14.54
C PHE A 130 2.31 -14.32 -14.97
N ASN A 131 3.15 -14.76 -14.02
CA ASN A 131 4.13 -15.82 -14.28
C ASN A 131 3.43 -17.11 -14.75
N PRO A 132 4.09 -17.94 -15.57
CA PRO A 132 3.62 -19.29 -15.86
C PRO A 132 3.41 -20.05 -14.54
N ILE A 133 2.23 -20.66 -14.39
CA ILE A 133 1.82 -21.35 -13.17
C ILE A 133 2.22 -22.82 -13.30
N ASP A 134 2.90 -23.36 -12.30
CA ASP A 134 2.93 -24.80 -12.05
C ASP A 134 1.79 -25.13 -11.08
N GLU A 135 0.72 -25.75 -11.59
CA GLU A 135 -0.47 -26.10 -10.82
C GLU A 135 -0.23 -27.23 -9.82
N THR A 136 0.92 -27.91 -9.88
CA THR A 136 1.22 -29.07 -9.02
C THR A 136 1.96 -28.71 -7.74
N ILE A 137 2.52 -27.49 -7.67
CA ILE A 137 3.28 -27.01 -6.51
C ILE A 137 2.34 -26.17 -5.65
N ILE A 138 1.91 -26.72 -4.51
CA ILE A 138 1.12 -26.01 -3.49
C ILE A 138 1.98 -25.44 -2.35
N SER A 139 3.27 -25.80 -2.29
CA SER A 139 4.21 -25.36 -1.25
C SER A 139 4.59 -23.89 -1.37
N ASP A 140 4.18 -23.21 -2.43
CA ASP A 140 4.36 -21.78 -2.62
C ASP A 140 3.30 -20.94 -1.89
N TYR A 141 2.20 -21.56 -1.43
CA TYR A 141 1.30 -20.94 -0.48
C TYR A 141 1.92 -20.90 0.91
N VAL A 142 2.15 -19.69 1.40
CA VAL A 142 2.69 -19.44 2.74
C VAL A 142 1.56 -18.95 3.62
N SER A 143 1.45 -19.49 4.85
CA SER A 143 0.50 -18.99 5.84
C SER A 143 0.87 -17.55 6.23
N VAL A 144 -0.12 -16.67 6.23
CA VAL A 144 0.03 -15.27 6.64
C VAL A 144 -0.66 -14.95 7.97
N GLY A 145 -1.24 -15.97 8.61
CA GLY A 145 -1.82 -15.90 9.96
C GLY A 145 -3.35 -16.02 9.99
N CYS A 146 -3.92 -15.70 11.15
CA CYS A 146 -5.37 -15.74 11.37
C CYS A 146 -6.05 -14.40 11.07
N TYR A 147 -7.17 -14.43 10.36
CA TYR A 147 -7.89 -13.24 9.93
C TYR A 147 -9.36 -13.28 10.35
N TRP A 148 -9.90 -12.11 10.67
CA TRP A 148 -11.33 -11.94 10.92
C TRP A 148 -12.11 -12.12 9.62
N ASP A 149 -13.10 -13.02 9.62
CA ASP A 149 -13.97 -13.30 8.48
C ASP A 149 -15.44 -13.35 8.92
N LYS A 150 -16.16 -12.22 8.82
CA LYS A 150 -17.56 -12.15 9.27
C LYS A 150 -18.49 -12.00 8.08
N SER A 151 -19.19 -13.08 7.77
CA SER A 151 -20.16 -13.16 6.66
C SER A 151 -21.17 -12.02 6.56
N THR A 152 -21.58 -11.39 7.67
CA THR A 152 -22.52 -10.26 7.67
C THR A 152 -21.93 -8.93 7.20
N SER A 153 -20.60 -8.83 7.10
CA SER A 153 -19.87 -7.60 6.74
C SER A 153 -19.07 -7.75 5.44
N GLY A 154 -19.20 -8.88 4.76
CA GLY A 154 -18.36 -9.29 3.63
C GLY A 154 -17.43 -10.43 4.04
N LYS A 155 -17.30 -11.43 3.17
CA LYS A 155 -16.37 -12.55 3.37
C LYS A 155 -14.93 -12.09 3.10
N ALA A 156 -13.98 -12.60 3.86
CA ALA A 156 -12.56 -12.28 3.66
C ALA A 156 -12.05 -12.78 2.30
N LEU A 157 -12.53 -13.94 1.87
CA LEU A 157 -12.33 -14.51 0.55
C LEU A 157 -13.67 -14.86 -0.08
N SER A 158 -13.96 -14.30 -1.26
CA SER A 158 -15.30 -14.32 -1.84
C SER A 158 -15.69 -15.61 -2.56
N TYR A 159 -14.75 -16.51 -2.85
CA TYR A 159 -15.02 -17.72 -3.65
C TYR A 159 -15.03 -19.00 -2.80
N PRO A 160 -16.19 -19.42 -2.28
CA PRO A 160 -16.32 -20.69 -1.57
C PRO A 160 -16.06 -21.88 -2.50
N GLN A 161 -15.25 -22.83 -2.04
CA GLN A 161 -14.92 -24.05 -2.79
C GLN A 161 -15.82 -25.21 -2.38
N ASN A 162 -17.09 -25.15 -2.82
CA ASN A 162 -18.10 -26.15 -2.47
C ASN A 162 -17.78 -27.56 -2.99
N ALA A 163 -16.90 -27.69 -3.99
CA ALA A 163 -16.42 -28.97 -4.50
C ALA A 163 -15.48 -29.70 -3.51
N VAL A 164 -14.91 -28.99 -2.53
CA VAL A 164 -14.06 -29.61 -1.50
C VAL A 164 -14.95 -30.21 -0.42
N ASN A 165 -14.86 -31.52 -0.22
CA ASN A 165 -15.62 -32.21 0.82
C ASN A 165 -15.17 -31.75 2.20
N GLY A 166 -15.98 -30.89 2.83
CA GLY A 166 -15.72 -30.32 4.14
C GLY A 166 -15.55 -31.35 5.27
N ALA A 167 -16.13 -32.55 5.16
CA ALA A 167 -15.95 -33.61 6.16
C ALA A 167 -14.52 -34.18 6.17
N THR A 168 -13.77 -34.00 5.07
CA THR A 168 -12.41 -34.50 4.93
C THR A 168 -11.40 -33.38 4.65
N LEU A 169 -11.77 -32.13 4.93
CA LEU A 169 -10.94 -30.97 4.63
C LEU A 169 -9.60 -31.06 5.38
N THR A 170 -8.51 -30.84 4.64
CA THR A 170 -7.19 -30.48 5.18
C THR A 170 -6.79 -29.14 4.57
N THR A 171 -5.77 -28.50 5.12
CA THR A 171 -5.21 -27.28 4.54
C THR A 171 -4.76 -27.54 3.11
N GLU A 172 -4.04 -28.62 2.85
CA GLU A 172 -3.49 -28.97 1.54
C GLU A 172 -4.58 -29.15 0.49
N LYS A 173 -5.72 -29.75 0.85
CA LYS A 173 -6.87 -29.88 -0.06
C LYS A 173 -7.43 -28.52 -0.47
N CYS A 174 -7.48 -27.57 0.48
CA CYS A 174 -7.94 -26.23 0.16
C CYS A 174 -6.94 -25.48 -0.73
N LEU A 175 -5.65 -25.54 -0.37
CA LEU A 175 -4.57 -24.93 -1.16
C LEU A 175 -4.52 -25.49 -2.58
N ALA A 176 -4.61 -26.81 -2.74
CA ALA A 176 -4.63 -27.45 -4.05
C ALA A 176 -5.84 -27.02 -4.89
N GLN A 177 -7.01 -26.90 -4.26
CA GLN A 177 -8.20 -26.44 -4.95
C GLN A 177 -8.08 -24.96 -5.38
N CYS A 178 -7.58 -24.09 -4.52
CA CYS A 178 -7.35 -22.68 -4.85
C CYS A 178 -6.27 -22.51 -5.92
N LYS A 179 -5.19 -23.32 -5.86
CA LYS A 179 -4.13 -23.37 -6.88
C LYS A 179 -4.70 -23.74 -8.24
N LYS A 180 -5.53 -24.79 -8.28
CA LYS A 180 -6.20 -25.25 -9.51
C LYS A 180 -7.12 -24.18 -10.10
N GLY A 181 -7.76 -23.36 -9.26
CA GLY A 181 -8.53 -22.19 -9.69
C GLY A 181 -7.68 -20.95 -10.00
N GLY A 182 -6.35 -21.02 -9.82
CA GLY A 182 -5.42 -19.93 -10.04
C GLY A 182 -5.49 -18.78 -9.02
N TYR A 183 -6.07 -19.00 -7.83
CA TYR A 183 -6.32 -17.93 -6.85
C TYR A 183 -5.10 -17.64 -5.95
N PRO A 184 -4.54 -16.42 -5.91
CA PRO A 184 -3.39 -16.12 -5.05
C PRO A 184 -3.69 -16.26 -3.55
N PHE A 185 -4.95 -16.11 -3.13
CA PHE A 185 -5.35 -16.28 -1.75
C PHE A 185 -6.17 -17.55 -1.57
N ALA A 186 -5.85 -18.28 -0.50
CA ALA A 186 -6.58 -19.45 -0.05
C ALA A 186 -6.82 -19.36 1.45
N GLY A 187 -7.93 -19.89 1.94
CA GLY A 187 -8.21 -19.87 3.36
C GLY A 187 -9.16 -20.96 3.82
N THR A 188 -8.92 -21.44 5.03
CA THR A 188 -9.75 -22.44 5.69
C THR A 188 -10.51 -21.81 6.86
N GLU A 189 -11.79 -22.10 6.97
CA GLU A 189 -12.69 -21.60 8.03
C GLU A 189 -13.45 -22.76 8.67
N TYR A 190 -13.82 -22.60 9.95
CA TYR A 190 -14.79 -23.44 10.64
C TYR A 190 -14.57 -24.97 10.51
N SER A 191 -13.31 -25.40 10.59
CA SER A 191 -12.83 -26.79 10.47
C SER A 191 -13.06 -27.49 9.12
N GLY A 192 -13.86 -26.93 8.22
CA GLY A 192 -14.42 -27.67 7.08
C GLY A 192 -14.80 -26.83 5.88
N GLU A 193 -14.56 -25.53 5.92
CA GLU A 193 -14.85 -24.62 4.82
C GLU A 193 -13.54 -24.20 4.14
N CYS A 194 -13.59 -24.11 2.82
CA CYS A 194 -12.48 -23.67 1.99
C CYS A 194 -12.95 -22.49 1.14
N TYR A 195 -12.15 -21.43 1.14
CA TYR A 195 -12.40 -20.21 0.38
C TYR A 195 -11.15 -19.82 -0.40
N CYS A 196 -11.35 -19.29 -1.59
CA CYS A 196 -10.29 -18.73 -2.41
C CYS A 196 -10.59 -17.27 -2.73
N GLY A 197 -9.56 -16.51 -3.11
CA GLY A 197 -9.71 -15.13 -3.50
C GLY A 197 -8.57 -14.61 -4.33
N VAL A 198 -8.87 -13.54 -5.06
CA VAL A 198 -7.88 -12.72 -5.77
C VAL A 198 -7.48 -11.50 -4.97
N VAL A 199 -8.37 -11.03 -4.09
CA VAL A 199 -8.17 -9.92 -3.18
C VAL A 199 -8.88 -10.21 -1.85
N LEU A 200 -8.44 -9.54 -0.79
CA LEU A 200 -9.10 -9.65 0.51
C LEU A 200 -10.31 -8.72 0.56
N GLY A 201 -11.44 -9.23 1.05
CA GLY A 201 -12.64 -8.43 1.26
C GLY A 201 -12.41 -7.29 2.25
N ASN A 202 -13.19 -6.20 2.11
CA ASN A 202 -13.16 -5.10 3.07
C ASN A 202 -13.47 -5.61 4.49
N TYR A 203 -12.85 -4.98 5.50
CA TYR A 203 -12.93 -5.38 6.91
C TYR A 203 -12.28 -6.72 7.27
N THR A 204 -11.49 -7.30 6.36
CA THR A 204 -10.52 -8.35 6.66
C THR A 204 -9.32 -7.75 7.38
N TYR A 205 -9.06 -8.18 8.61
CA TYR A 205 -7.86 -7.79 9.35
C TYR A 205 -7.32 -8.97 10.14
N GLN A 206 -6.02 -8.95 10.37
CA GLN A 206 -5.33 -9.98 11.12
C GLN A 206 -5.74 -9.92 12.60
N VAL A 207 -5.99 -11.07 13.18
CA VAL A 207 -6.27 -11.25 14.61
C VAL A 207 -5.19 -12.14 15.24
N ALA A 208 -5.30 -12.42 16.54
CA ALA A 208 -4.35 -13.33 17.17
C ALA A 208 -4.46 -14.73 16.55
N ASP A 209 -3.32 -15.36 16.25
CA ASP A 209 -3.30 -16.71 15.65
C ASP A 209 -4.05 -17.74 16.49
N SER A 210 -4.10 -17.54 17.81
CA SER A 210 -4.86 -18.37 18.75
C SER A 210 -6.38 -18.35 18.55
N GLU A 211 -6.91 -17.42 17.76
CA GLU A 211 -8.35 -17.38 17.43
C GLU A 211 -8.70 -18.33 16.28
N CYS A 212 -7.72 -18.69 15.44
CA CYS A 212 -7.81 -19.82 14.53
C CYS A 212 -7.42 -21.07 15.33
N ASN A 213 -8.38 -21.64 16.04
CA ASN A 213 -8.15 -22.73 16.98
C ASN A 213 -8.95 -24.00 16.66
N MET A 214 -9.62 -24.03 15.51
CA MET A 214 -10.45 -25.16 15.12
C MET A 214 -9.64 -26.16 14.28
N PRO A 215 -9.45 -27.41 14.76
CA PRO A 215 -8.74 -28.42 13.99
C PRO A 215 -9.48 -28.77 12.71
N CYS A 216 -8.76 -29.08 11.64
CA CYS A 216 -9.39 -29.51 10.39
C CYS A 216 -10.22 -30.79 10.59
N LYS A 217 -11.27 -30.97 9.80
CA LYS A 217 -12.11 -32.19 9.85
C LYS A 217 -11.38 -33.42 9.31
N GLY A 218 -10.55 -33.26 8.28
CA GLY A 218 -9.77 -34.32 7.65
C GLY A 218 -8.42 -34.63 8.32
N ASP A 219 -7.86 -33.69 9.08
CA ASP A 219 -6.62 -33.89 9.85
C ASP A 219 -6.64 -33.05 11.13
N LYS A 220 -6.68 -33.71 12.28
CA LYS A 220 -6.77 -33.05 13.59
C LYS A 220 -5.45 -32.43 14.06
N SER A 221 -4.34 -32.71 13.38
CA SER A 221 -3.05 -32.08 13.66
C SER A 221 -2.91 -30.67 13.05
N GLN A 222 -3.81 -30.31 12.12
CA GLN A 222 -3.82 -29.03 11.43
C GLN A 222 -4.92 -28.12 11.95
N ILE A 223 -4.72 -26.81 11.80
CA ILE A 223 -5.70 -25.77 12.10
C ILE A 223 -6.40 -25.32 10.81
N CYS A 224 -7.73 -25.33 10.82
CA CYS A 224 -8.58 -24.87 9.71
C CYS A 224 -9.52 -23.75 10.17
N GLY A 225 -8.92 -22.62 10.56
CA GLY A 225 -9.63 -21.42 10.96
C GLY A 225 -10.28 -21.52 12.34
N GLY A 226 -11.41 -20.86 12.49
CA GLY A 226 -12.24 -20.78 13.68
C GLY A 226 -13.62 -20.20 13.34
N SER A 227 -14.45 -19.90 14.36
CA SER A 227 -15.75 -19.26 14.13
C SER A 227 -15.55 -17.83 13.64
N SER A 228 -15.89 -17.54 12.39
CA SER A 228 -15.60 -16.25 11.74
C SER A 228 -14.11 -15.91 11.76
N ARG A 229 -13.26 -16.94 11.61
CA ARG A 229 -11.80 -16.82 11.61
C ARG A 229 -11.22 -17.64 10.48
N LEU A 230 -10.57 -16.96 9.56
CA LEU A 230 -9.95 -17.56 8.39
C LEU A 230 -8.47 -17.77 8.64
N SER A 231 -7.99 -19.01 8.52
CA SER A 231 -6.56 -19.26 8.38
C SER A 231 -6.16 -18.94 6.94
N LEU A 232 -5.41 -17.85 6.72
CA LEU A 232 -5.14 -17.30 5.39
C LEU A 232 -3.75 -17.72 4.88
N TYR A 233 -3.69 -18.01 3.58
CA TYR A 233 -2.50 -18.43 2.85
C TYR A 233 -2.37 -17.64 1.55
N VAL A 234 -1.12 -17.33 1.15
CA VAL A 234 -0.82 -16.53 -0.04
C VAL A 234 0.21 -17.22 -0.93
N SER A 235 -0.09 -17.34 -2.22
CA SER A 235 0.82 -17.79 -3.27
C SER A 235 1.43 -16.60 -4.00
N LYS A 236 2.73 -16.37 -3.81
CA LYS A 236 3.45 -15.29 -4.49
C LYS A 236 3.63 -15.51 -6.00
N GLN A 237 3.50 -16.76 -6.47
CA GLN A 237 3.58 -17.07 -7.91
C GLN A 237 2.29 -16.72 -8.65
N LEU A 238 1.18 -16.63 -7.92
CA LEU A 238 -0.14 -16.32 -8.44
C LEU A 238 -0.52 -14.84 -8.28
N GLU A 239 0.35 -14.03 -7.69
CA GLU A 239 0.22 -12.57 -7.68
C GLU A 239 0.66 -12.01 -9.04
N SER A 240 -0.07 -11.02 -9.55
CA SER A 240 0.38 -10.27 -10.72
C SER A 240 1.71 -9.59 -10.40
N ILE A 241 2.71 -9.70 -11.28
CA ILE A 241 3.98 -8.98 -11.09
C ILE A 241 3.80 -7.49 -11.39
N GLU A 242 2.73 -7.10 -12.09
CA GLU A 242 2.42 -5.71 -12.43
C GLU A 242 0.94 -5.36 -12.14
N PRO A 243 0.52 -5.28 -10.86
CA PRO A 243 -0.83 -4.80 -10.54
C PRO A 243 -1.04 -3.36 -11.04
N CYS A 244 -2.30 -2.90 -11.19
CA CYS A 244 -2.57 -1.54 -11.66
C CYS A 244 -1.69 -0.49 -10.94
N GLY A 245 -0.93 0.30 -11.69
CA GLY A 245 -0.01 1.30 -11.13
C GLY A 245 1.41 0.79 -10.82
N TYR A 246 1.75 -0.46 -11.13
CA TYR A 246 3.11 -1.00 -11.04
C TYR A 246 3.94 -0.67 -12.30
N THR A 247 5.19 -0.26 -12.10
CA THR A 247 6.20 -0.18 -13.16
C THR A 247 7.39 -1.09 -12.81
N SER A 248 7.57 -2.19 -13.55
CA SER A 248 8.76 -3.04 -13.47
C SER A 248 10.02 -2.23 -13.76
N THR A 249 11.02 -2.31 -12.88
CA THR A 249 12.38 -1.85 -13.20
C THR A 249 13.35 -3.02 -13.05
N SER A 250 13.69 -3.65 -14.17
CA SER A 250 14.94 -4.41 -14.30
C SER A 250 16.00 -3.47 -14.88
N THR A 251 17.14 -3.32 -14.19
CA THR A 251 18.52 -3.36 -14.73
C THR A 251 19.47 -2.46 -13.95
N SER A 252 20.59 -3.10 -13.59
CA SER A 252 21.78 -2.62 -12.90
C SER A 252 22.34 -1.28 -13.37
N CYS A 253 22.89 -0.54 -12.40
CA CYS A 253 23.70 0.65 -12.63
C CYS A 253 25.10 0.26 -13.10
N THR A 254 25.46 0.55 -14.35
CA THR A 254 26.88 0.59 -14.78
C THR A 254 27.33 2.05 -14.84
N SER A 255 28.36 2.37 -14.07
CA SER A 255 28.98 3.70 -14.00
C SER A 255 30.21 3.76 -14.90
N THR A 256 30.25 4.75 -15.79
CA THR A 256 31.48 5.17 -16.49
C THR A 256 31.93 6.52 -15.94
N THR A 257 33.02 6.51 -15.17
CA THR A 257 33.77 7.70 -14.76
C THR A 257 34.85 8.02 -15.80
N LYS A 258 34.97 9.29 -16.20
CA LYS A 258 36.18 9.85 -16.82
C LYS A 258 36.76 10.97 -15.93
N PRO A 259 38.09 11.10 -15.79
CA PRO A 259 38.71 11.97 -14.78
C PRO A 259 38.85 13.43 -15.27
N ALA A 260 38.72 14.38 -14.34
CA ALA A 260 39.11 15.76 -14.53
C ALA A 260 40.47 16.04 -13.88
N THR A 261 41.42 16.44 -14.72
CA THR A 261 42.72 17.00 -14.37
C THR A 261 42.55 18.50 -14.09
N THR A 262 43.04 19.01 -12.96
CA THR A 262 43.87 20.23 -12.94
C THR A 262 44.47 20.47 -11.56
N SER A 263 45.73 20.86 -11.60
CA SER A 263 46.67 21.14 -10.53
C SER A 263 46.66 22.62 -10.15
N LYS A 264 47.02 22.95 -8.91
CA LYS A 264 48.08 23.91 -8.54
C LYS A 264 48.22 24.05 -7.00
N PRO A 265 49.35 24.61 -6.49
CA PRO A 265 50.07 24.06 -5.34
C PRO A 265 49.93 24.93 -4.08
N VAL A 266 50.05 24.30 -2.91
CA VAL A 266 50.22 25.00 -1.64
C VAL A 266 51.67 24.90 -1.19
N THR A 267 52.18 26.07 -0.86
CA THR A 267 53.54 26.42 -0.48
C THR A 267 53.97 25.80 0.84
N THR A 268 55.23 25.37 0.86
CA THR A 268 56.04 24.87 1.95
C THR A 268 56.31 25.90 3.05
N THR A 269 56.28 25.46 4.31
CA THR A 269 57.12 26.04 5.39
C THR A 269 57.73 24.93 6.26
N LYS A 270 58.94 25.20 6.72
CA LYS A 270 59.97 24.31 7.30
C LYS A 270 59.61 23.74 8.70
N PRO A 271 60.37 22.73 9.16
CA PRO A 271 60.09 21.90 10.33
C PRO A 271 60.80 22.39 11.62
N PRO A 272 60.42 21.86 12.79
CA PRO A 272 61.34 21.71 13.91
C PRO A 272 61.77 20.26 14.11
N THR A 273 63.04 20.11 14.50
CA THR A 273 63.76 18.87 14.82
C THR A 273 63.83 18.70 16.35
N THR A 274 64.18 17.47 16.80
CA THR A 274 64.64 17.03 18.15
C THR A 274 63.53 16.57 19.11
N THR A 275 63.57 15.48 19.88
CA THR A 275 64.46 14.31 20.19
C THR A 275 63.60 13.38 21.11
N PRO A 276 63.83 12.05 21.25
CA PRO A 276 62.81 11.08 21.68
C PRO A 276 62.65 10.96 23.21
N LYS A 277 61.41 10.71 23.66
CA LYS A 277 61.04 10.35 25.05
C LYS A 277 60.25 9.02 25.04
N PRO A 278 60.20 8.27 26.16
CA PRO A 278 60.26 6.82 26.19
C PRO A 278 58.88 6.19 26.00
N THR A 279 58.86 5.05 25.32
CA THR A 279 57.68 4.20 25.15
C THR A 279 57.30 3.57 26.49
N THR A 280 56.27 4.09 27.15
CA THR A 280 55.51 3.35 28.17
C THR A 280 54.50 2.45 27.46
N THR A 281 54.72 1.14 27.53
CA THR A 281 53.78 0.12 27.07
C THR A 281 52.58 0.08 28.03
N SER A 282 51.53 0.86 27.77
CA SER A 282 50.21 0.59 28.35
C SER A 282 49.44 -0.31 27.39
N THR A 283 49.13 -1.52 27.82
CA THR A 283 48.14 -2.40 27.20
C THR A 283 46.77 -1.71 27.24
N SER A 284 46.45 -0.88 26.25
CA SER A 284 45.09 -0.36 26.10
C SER A 284 44.21 -1.51 25.58
N ILE A 285 43.34 -2.01 26.44
CA ILE A 285 42.24 -2.88 26.02
C ILE A 285 41.41 -2.07 25.01
N CYS A 286 41.35 -2.50 23.76
CA CYS A 286 40.50 -1.83 22.79
C CYS A 286 39.05 -2.28 23.02
N TYR A 287 38.16 -1.32 23.18
CA TYR A 287 36.73 -1.55 23.17
C TYR A 287 36.25 -1.26 21.75
N SER A 288 35.65 -2.25 21.08
CA SER A 288 34.89 -1.98 19.86
C SER A 288 33.49 -1.54 20.28
N THR A 289 33.11 -0.33 19.89
CA THR A 289 31.76 0.17 20.06
C THR A 289 30.98 -0.19 18.81
N THR A 290 30.12 -1.21 18.90
CA THR A 290 29.19 -1.53 17.83
C THR A 290 27.84 -0.90 18.18
N THR A 291 27.52 0.21 17.52
CA THR A 291 26.16 0.75 17.48
C THR A 291 25.29 -0.22 16.69
N ILE A 292 24.37 -0.91 17.36
CA ILE A 292 23.26 -1.61 16.69
C ILE A 292 22.28 -0.50 16.30
N PRO A 293 22.16 -0.13 15.01
CA PRO A 293 21.17 0.87 14.62
C PRO A 293 19.78 0.33 14.97
N SER A 294 18.89 1.23 15.37
CA SER A 294 17.47 0.90 15.42
C SER A 294 17.00 0.46 14.03
N THR A 295 15.96 -0.38 13.98
CA THR A 295 15.36 -0.83 12.72
C THR A 295 14.75 0.31 11.89
N CYS A 296 14.49 1.48 12.49
CA CYS A 296 14.16 2.76 11.86
C CYS A 296 14.26 3.93 12.87
N GLU A 297 14.29 5.20 12.43
CA GLU A 297 14.46 6.40 13.29
C GLU A 297 13.17 6.89 13.96
N TYR A 298 12.03 6.38 13.52
CA TYR A 298 10.70 6.65 14.04
C TYR A 298 9.76 5.60 13.43
N LYS A 299 8.88 5.03 14.26
CA LYS A 299 8.03 3.90 13.88
C LYS A 299 6.58 4.12 14.31
N CYS A 300 5.65 3.89 13.38
CA CYS A 300 4.21 3.82 13.63
C CYS A 300 3.69 2.48 13.09
N GLY A 301 3.28 1.56 13.97
CA GLY A 301 2.75 0.26 13.55
C GLY A 301 3.72 -0.48 12.63
N LYS A 302 3.28 -0.75 11.39
CA LYS A 302 4.11 -1.41 10.35
C LYS A 302 5.02 -0.45 9.59
N TRP A 303 4.81 0.86 9.72
CA TRP A 303 5.57 1.87 9.01
C TRP A 303 6.83 2.30 9.77
N CYS A 304 7.90 2.51 9.01
CA CYS A 304 9.18 3.00 9.44
C CYS A 304 9.59 4.20 8.57
N ASN A 305 10.05 5.27 9.21
CA ASN A 305 10.61 6.39 8.48
C ASN A 305 11.99 6.03 7.88
N ASP A 306 12.27 6.61 6.72
CA ASP A 306 13.63 6.86 6.27
C ASP A 306 14.25 7.93 7.19
N ALA A 307 15.49 7.70 7.60
CA ALA A 307 16.13 8.54 8.60
C ALA A 307 16.31 9.97 8.05
N LEU A 308 16.00 10.95 8.90
CA LEU A 308 16.20 12.34 8.55
C LEU A 308 17.70 12.58 8.28
N PRO A 309 18.06 13.31 7.23
CA PRO A 309 19.45 13.67 6.96
C PRO A 309 20.09 14.40 8.13
N ASP A 310 21.39 14.15 8.33
CA ASP A 310 22.19 14.97 9.23
C ASP A 310 22.35 16.39 8.69
N PHE A 311 22.42 17.36 9.60
CA PHE A 311 22.63 18.76 9.25
C PHE A 311 23.49 19.47 10.30
N GLY A 312 24.26 20.45 9.81
CA GLY A 312 25.06 21.37 10.63
C GLY A 312 24.78 22.85 10.34
N ASP A 313 23.93 23.14 9.36
CA ASP A 313 23.53 24.49 8.97
C ASP A 313 22.03 24.58 8.68
N GLN A 314 21.54 25.81 8.51
CA GLN A 314 20.11 26.07 8.33
C GLN A 314 19.55 25.49 7.03
N THR A 315 20.36 25.37 5.98
CA THR A 315 19.93 24.83 4.68
C THR A 315 19.74 23.32 4.79
N GLY A 316 20.72 22.60 5.35
CA GLY A 316 20.61 21.18 5.64
C GLY A 316 19.46 20.85 6.60
N CYS A 317 19.21 21.71 7.59
CA CYS A 317 18.06 21.55 8.48
C CYS A 317 16.74 21.64 7.70
N LYS A 318 16.58 22.65 6.85
CA LYS A 318 15.38 22.79 6.00
C LYS A 318 15.20 21.59 5.07
N SER A 319 16.28 21.03 4.52
CA SER A 319 16.24 19.78 3.74
C SER A 319 15.81 18.59 4.61
N SER A 320 16.31 18.49 5.84
CA SER A 320 15.89 17.45 6.79
C SER A 320 14.41 17.56 7.16
N HIS A 321 13.91 18.78 7.39
CA HIS A 321 12.47 19.05 7.55
C HIS A 321 11.68 18.62 6.31
N SER A 322 12.15 18.98 5.11
CA SER A 322 11.50 18.56 3.87
C SER A 322 11.40 17.04 3.79
N ASN A 323 12.49 16.32 4.06
CA ASN A 323 12.50 14.86 4.09
C ASN A 323 11.49 14.30 5.11
N CYS A 324 11.37 14.92 6.30
CA CYS A 324 10.37 14.53 7.29
C CYS A 324 8.93 14.67 6.73
N LYS A 325 8.61 15.86 6.19
CA LYS A 325 7.26 16.17 5.70
C LYS A 325 6.84 15.27 4.53
N LEU A 326 7.75 14.96 3.61
CA LEU A 326 7.48 14.07 2.46
C LEU A 326 7.06 12.66 2.88
N GLN A 327 7.43 12.25 4.09
CA GLN A 327 7.15 10.91 4.61
C GLN A 327 5.81 10.79 5.34
N ILE A 328 5.13 11.90 5.67
CA ILE A 328 3.87 11.87 6.43
C ILE A 328 2.81 11.03 5.75
N ALA A 329 2.59 11.22 4.44
CA ALA A 329 1.63 10.44 3.68
C ALA A 329 1.95 8.93 3.73
N SER A 330 3.24 8.58 3.65
CA SER A 330 3.67 7.18 3.75
C SER A 330 3.38 6.55 5.10
N CYS A 331 3.44 7.34 6.18
CA CYS A 331 3.06 6.90 7.51
C CYS A 331 1.59 6.48 7.54
N PHE A 332 0.68 7.37 7.13
CA PHE A 332 -0.74 7.05 7.15
C PHE A 332 -1.11 5.88 6.24
N LEU A 333 -0.46 5.76 5.07
CA LEU A 333 -0.70 4.67 4.13
C LEU A 333 -0.20 3.30 4.62
N SER A 334 0.83 3.27 5.48
CA SER A 334 1.55 2.02 5.80
C SER A 334 1.49 1.63 7.28
N ALA A 335 1.14 2.53 8.19
CA ALA A 335 1.15 2.25 9.63
C ALA A 335 0.10 1.20 10.02
N GLY A 336 -1.05 1.22 9.36
CA GLY A 336 -2.22 0.41 9.67
C GLY A 336 -3.00 0.93 10.87
N TRP A 337 -4.32 0.70 10.89
CA TRP A 337 -5.17 1.04 12.04
C TRP A 337 -4.93 0.08 13.23
N PRO A 338 -4.90 0.55 14.49
CA PRO A 338 -5.06 1.93 14.97
C PRO A 338 -3.75 2.73 15.04
N ASP A 339 -2.62 2.13 14.67
CA ASP A 339 -1.31 2.78 14.75
C ASP A 339 -1.15 3.99 13.82
N SER A 340 -2.00 4.14 12.80
CA SER A 340 -2.06 5.33 11.95
C SER A 340 -2.42 6.62 12.71
N LEU A 341 -3.03 6.53 13.91
CA LEU A 341 -3.20 7.68 14.80
C LEU A 341 -1.86 8.28 15.26
N LYS A 342 -0.80 7.46 15.38
CA LYS A 342 0.54 7.93 15.75
C LYS A 342 1.24 8.69 14.62
N CYS A 343 0.69 8.65 13.39
CA CYS A 343 1.20 9.46 12.28
C CYS A 343 0.89 10.95 12.44
N PHE A 344 -0.13 11.31 13.24
CA PHE A 344 -0.34 12.70 13.65
C PHE A 344 0.80 13.20 14.54
N ASP A 345 1.28 12.37 15.49
CA ASP A 345 2.45 12.72 16.31
C ASP A 345 3.72 12.86 15.47
N PHE A 346 3.87 12.03 14.43
CA PHE A 346 4.97 12.16 13.47
C PHE A 346 4.88 13.46 12.66
N ALA A 347 3.69 13.84 12.20
CA ALA A 347 3.46 15.10 11.49
C ALA A 347 3.74 16.33 12.38
N ASP A 348 3.34 16.27 13.65
CA ASP A 348 3.67 17.28 14.66
C ASP A 348 5.17 17.36 14.90
N TRP A 349 5.86 16.22 14.96
CA TRP A 349 7.31 16.19 15.10
C TRP A 349 8.02 16.81 13.90
N CYS A 350 7.56 16.55 12.67
CA CYS A 350 8.07 17.24 11.49
C CYS A 350 7.87 18.76 11.60
N SER A 351 6.75 19.22 12.14
CA SER A 351 6.50 20.66 12.40
C SER A 351 7.42 21.22 13.48
N ASP A 352 7.72 20.46 14.54
CA ASP A 352 8.70 20.84 15.55
C ASP A 352 10.12 20.95 14.96
N VAL A 353 10.50 20.06 14.03
CA VAL A 353 11.76 20.16 13.27
C VAL A 353 11.77 21.43 12.41
N LYS A 354 10.66 21.78 11.74
CA LYS A 354 10.53 23.04 10.99
C LYS A 354 10.78 24.26 11.87
N ASP A 355 10.21 24.28 13.06
CA ASP A 355 10.36 25.37 14.02
C ASP A 355 11.81 25.53 14.45
N TYR A 356 12.48 24.41 14.77
CA TYR A 356 13.91 24.41 15.06
C TYR A 356 14.72 24.96 13.87
N CYS A 357 14.42 24.52 12.64
CA CYS A 357 15.10 24.99 11.43
C CYS A 357 14.86 26.47 11.10
N SER A 358 13.80 27.06 11.67
CA SER A 358 13.46 28.48 11.54
C SER A 358 14.22 29.36 12.54
N THR A 359 14.84 28.77 13.57
CA THR A 359 15.68 29.52 14.51
C THR A 359 17.00 29.96 13.86
N ASN A 360 17.52 31.12 14.28
CA ASN A 360 18.82 31.60 13.82
C ASN A 360 19.93 30.69 14.38
N PRO A 361 20.78 30.05 13.53
CA PRO A 361 21.83 29.15 14.00
C PRO A 361 22.79 29.78 15.01
N SER A 362 23.04 31.10 14.94
CA SER A 362 23.90 31.81 15.90
C SER A 362 23.34 31.85 17.32
N LYS A 363 22.04 31.57 17.51
CA LYS A 363 21.39 31.50 18.82
C LYS A 363 21.39 30.09 19.42
N VAL A 364 21.80 29.08 18.67
CA VAL A 364 21.79 27.68 19.10
C VAL A 364 23.22 27.16 19.19
N LYS A 365 23.65 26.81 20.41
CA LYS A 365 24.96 26.19 20.63
C LYS A 365 24.98 24.82 19.94
N ASN A 366 25.95 24.58 19.05
CA ASN A 366 26.11 23.33 18.29
C ASN A 366 24.84 22.97 17.47
N TYR A 367 24.47 23.85 16.53
CA TYR A 367 23.34 23.64 15.64
C TYR A 367 23.48 22.32 14.85
N GLY A 368 22.56 21.38 15.04
CA GLY A 368 22.54 20.14 14.30
C GLY A 368 21.45 19.18 14.74
N LYS A 369 21.32 18.05 14.03
CA LYS A 369 20.24 17.06 14.22
C LYS A 369 20.09 16.57 15.66
N GLY A 370 21.19 16.24 16.33
CA GLY A 370 21.15 15.80 17.73
C GLY A 370 20.56 16.85 18.68
N ASN A 371 20.93 18.13 18.51
CA ASN A 371 20.40 19.22 19.32
C ASN A 371 18.96 19.59 18.95
N CYS A 372 18.60 19.44 17.67
CA CYS A 372 17.20 19.49 17.24
C CYS A 372 16.37 18.47 18.01
N PHE A 373 16.76 17.19 18.01
CA PHE A 373 15.98 16.14 18.66
C PHE A 373 16.00 16.24 20.19
N ALA A 374 17.08 16.77 20.78
CA ALA A 374 17.12 17.02 22.21
C ALA A 374 16.18 18.17 22.64
N SER A 375 16.06 19.23 21.82
CA SER A 375 15.18 20.37 22.10
C SER A 375 13.73 20.12 21.69
N LYS A 376 13.53 19.29 20.67
CA LYS A 376 12.26 18.92 20.05
C LYS A 376 12.19 17.39 19.89
N PRO A 377 12.04 16.66 21.02
CA PRO A 377 11.99 15.21 20.98
C PRO A 377 10.79 14.72 20.17
N PRO A 378 10.92 13.60 19.42
CA PRO A 378 9.79 12.98 18.76
C PRO A 378 8.69 12.65 19.78
N LYS A 379 7.46 13.08 19.48
CA LYS A 379 6.26 12.74 20.25
C LYS A 379 5.70 11.45 19.67
N GLY A 380 5.11 10.59 20.50
CA GLY A 380 4.47 9.36 20.02
C GLY A 380 5.42 8.38 19.33
N GLY A 381 4.84 7.33 18.75
CA GLY A 381 5.59 6.26 18.08
C GLY A 381 6.55 5.47 19.00
N SER A 382 7.36 4.61 18.39
CA SER A 382 8.50 3.96 19.06
C SER A 382 9.81 4.58 18.54
N PRO A 383 10.22 5.77 19.03
CA PRO A 383 11.48 6.38 18.64
C PRO A 383 12.65 5.46 19.03
N PRO A 384 13.74 5.48 18.27
CA PRO A 384 14.85 4.57 18.40
C PRO A 384 15.57 4.77 19.73
N THR A 385 15.60 3.74 20.55
CA THR A 385 16.61 3.65 21.61
C THR A 385 17.89 3.06 21.01
N THR A 386 18.90 3.89 20.78
CA THR A 386 20.25 3.40 20.44
C THR A 386 20.82 2.69 21.67
N LYS A 387 20.96 1.36 21.60
CA LYS A 387 21.69 0.60 22.62
C LYS A 387 23.14 0.48 22.18
N THR A 388 24.05 1.05 22.97
CA THR A 388 25.49 0.92 22.76
C THR A 388 25.95 -0.34 23.47
N VAL A 389 26.45 -1.34 22.72
CA VAL A 389 27.08 -2.53 23.29
C VAL A 389 28.59 -2.39 23.13
N THR A 390 29.30 -2.42 24.25
CA THR A 390 30.77 -2.43 24.28
C THR A 390 31.24 -3.87 24.46
N VAL A 391 32.03 -4.38 23.52
CA VAL A 391 32.64 -5.71 23.60
C VAL A 391 34.17 -5.57 23.55
N PRO A 392 34.93 -6.22 24.45
CA PRO A 392 36.40 -6.23 24.39
C PRO A 392 36.88 -7.13 23.23
N CYS A 393 37.80 -6.63 22.40
CA CYS A 393 38.36 -7.41 21.29
C CYS A 393 39.67 -8.12 21.66
N ALA A 394 39.98 -9.20 20.93
CA ALA A 394 41.29 -9.87 20.99
C ALA A 394 42.38 -9.03 20.28
N PRO A 395 43.64 -9.05 20.76
CA PRO A 395 44.70 -8.21 20.24
C PRO A 395 45.18 -8.68 18.86
N THR A 396 44.95 -7.86 17.83
CA THR A 396 45.58 -8.03 16.51
C THR A 396 46.19 -6.70 16.07
N THR A 397 47.39 -6.76 15.50
CA THR A 397 48.12 -5.62 14.93
C THR A 397 47.44 -5.12 13.65
N THR A 398 46.92 -3.89 13.67
CA THR A 398 46.35 -3.23 12.48
C THR A 398 47.02 -1.88 12.23
N ALA A 399 47.46 -1.69 10.99
CA ALA A 399 47.95 -0.42 10.46
C ALA A 399 46.84 0.64 10.46
N LYS A 400 47.21 1.89 10.77
CA LYS A 400 46.33 3.06 10.74
C LYS A 400 45.93 3.37 9.29
N THR A 401 44.78 2.86 8.86
CA THR A 401 44.08 3.40 7.68
C THR A 401 43.11 4.47 8.18
N THR A 402 43.44 5.74 7.91
CA THR A 402 42.51 6.86 8.05
C THR A 402 41.38 6.66 7.05
N ALA A 403 40.27 6.06 7.49
CA ALA A 403 39.03 6.05 6.73
C ALA A 403 38.50 7.48 6.67
N LYS A 404 38.62 8.10 5.49
CA LYS A 404 37.89 9.31 5.14
C LYS A 404 36.39 9.02 5.32
N PRO A 405 35.61 9.90 5.98
CA PRO A 405 34.17 9.69 6.12
C PRO A 405 33.56 9.48 4.73
N SER A 406 32.83 8.39 4.56
CA SER A 406 32.04 8.12 3.37
C SER A 406 30.98 9.21 3.26
N THR A 407 31.21 10.20 2.39
CA THR A 407 30.15 11.12 1.97
C THR A 407 29.17 10.31 1.13
N THR A 408 28.15 9.76 1.79
CA THR A 408 26.99 9.18 1.11
C THR A 408 26.34 10.28 0.30
N THR A 409 26.46 10.22 -1.02
CA THR A 409 25.83 11.18 -1.94
C THR A 409 24.31 10.97 -1.85
N GLN A 410 23.64 11.65 -0.92
CA GLN A 410 22.18 11.62 -0.80
C GLN A 410 21.55 12.27 -2.04
N CYS A 411 20.42 11.70 -2.50
CA CYS A 411 19.60 12.33 -3.53
C CYS A 411 19.15 13.71 -3.04
N PRO A 412 19.06 14.73 -3.92
CA PRO A 412 18.63 16.06 -3.51
C PRO A 412 17.20 15.99 -2.98
N ILE A 413 17.01 16.46 -1.75
CA ILE A 413 15.68 16.47 -1.13
C ILE A 413 14.90 17.66 -1.69
N PRO A 414 13.73 17.43 -2.29
CA PRO A 414 12.97 18.51 -2.90
C PRO A 414 12.31 19.39 -1.83
N THR A 415 11.87 20.56 -2.27
CA THR A 415 11.00 21.43 -1.48
C THR A 415 9.63 20.79 -1.28
N VAL A 416 9.00 21.04 -0.14
CA VAL A 416 7.67 20.51 0.20
C VAL A 416 6.51 21.35 -0.35
N THR A 417 6.81 22.35 -1.18
CA THR A 417 5.79 23.13 -1.88
C THR A 417 4.99 22.21 -2.80
N ASN A 418 3.74 21.94 -2.46
CA ASN A 418 2.91 21.03 -3.23
C ASN A 418 2.48 21.67 -4.56
N ILE A 419 2.60 20.94 -5.66
CA ILE A 419 2.05 21.35 -6.96
C ILE A 419 0.53 21.31 -6.91
N CYS A 420 -0.01 20.28 -6.25
CA CYS A 420 -1.42 20.06 -6.11
C CYS A 420 -1.98 20.94 -4.99
N LYS A 421 -3.23 21.36 -5.17
CA LYS A 421 -3.93 22.25 -4.26
C LYS A 421 -4.92 21.46 -3.40
N GLN A 422 -4.87 21.69 -2.10
CA GLN A 422 -5.87 21.21 -1.15
C GLN A 422 -7.22 21.91 -1.43
N PRO A 423 -8.33 21.18 -1.59
CA PRO A 423 -9.65 21.78 -1.80
C PRO A 423 -10.20 22.48 -0.55
N THR A 424 -11.19 23.35 -0.77
CA THR A 424 -11.93 24.05 0.28
C THR A 424 -13.43 23.90 0.06
N ASN A 425 -14.16 23.54 1.11
CA ASN A 425 -15.61 23.44 1.08
C ASN A 425 -16.22 23.82 2.43
N ARG A 426 -16.85 25.00 2.47
CA ARG A 426 -17.49 25.52 3.70
C ARG A 426 -18.68 24.69 4.17
N GLN A 427 -19.38 24.00 3.26
CA GLN A 427 -20.53 23.16 3.61
C GLN A 427 -20.11 21.94 4.41
N TYR A 428 -18.98 21.33 4.06
CA TYR A 428 -18.42 20.17 4.77
C TYR A 428 -17.40 20.55 5.85
N GLY A 429 -17.05 21.84 5.95
CA GLY A 429 -16.23 22.39 7.02
C GLY A 429 -14.73 22.16 6.88
N TYR A 430 -14.20 21.91 5.67
CA TYR A 430 -12.76 21.85 5.42
C TYR A 430 -12.28 23.01 4.54
N ASP A 431 -11.01 23.36 4.69
CA ASP A 431 -10.30 24.36 3.88
C ASP A 431 -8.85 23.91 3.60
N ALA A 432 -8.06 24.77 2.95
CA ALA A 432 -6.71 24.46 2.53
C ALA A 432 -5.76 24.19 3.71
N GLU A 433 -6.02 24.80 4.87
CA GLU A 433 -5.23 24.63 6.08
C GLU A 433 -5.76 23.52 7.00
N ASN A 434 -7.05 23.22 6.91
CA ASN A 434 -7.72 22.24 7.78
C ASN A 434 -8.50 21.24 6.92
N PRO A 435 -7.81 20.25 6.33
CA PRO A 435 -8.43 19.18 5.55
C PRO A 435 -9.22 18.22 6.43
N VAL A 436 -10.01 17.33 5.82
CA VAL A 436 -10.87 16.39 6.56
C VAL A 436 -10.01 15.46 7.40
N GLY A 437 -10.27 15.42 8.72
CA GLY A 437 -9.48 14.62 9.66
C GLY A 437 -8.03 15.08 9.79
N ASP A 438 -7.72 16.32 9.40
CA ASP A 438 -6.36 16.87 9.38
C ASP A 438 -5.36 16.04 8.55
N ILE A 439 -5.88 15.27 7.59
CA ILE A 439 -5.09 14.51 6.61
C ILE A 439 -4.77 15.40 5.42
N GLU A 440 -3.54 15.92 5.37
CA GLU A 440 -3.08 16.76 4.26
C GLU A 440 -2.91 16.01 2.94
N LEU A 441 -3.04 16.74 1.83
CA LEU A 441 -2.81 16.21 0.49
C LEU A 441 -1.34 15.79 0.35
N PRO A 442 -1.06 14.52 -0.02
CA PRO A 442 0.29 14.05 -0.28
C PRO A 442 1.06 14.98 -1.22
N VAL A 443 2.34 15.15 -0.93
CA VAL A 443 3.17 16.12 -1.66
C VAL A 443 3.48 15.59 -3.05
N VAL A 444 3.04 16.31 -4.06
CA VAL A 444 3.57 16.19 -5.42
C VAL A 444 4.60 17.30 -5.58
N THR A 445 5.87 16.89 -5.66
CA THR A 445 6.99 17.83 -5.84
C THR A 445 7.99 17.34 -6.89
N CYS A 446 9.21 17.89 -6.96
CA CYS A 446 10.22 17.52 -7.95
C CYS A 446 10.68 16.10 -7.68
N ASN A 447 10.96 15.38 -8.74
CA ASN A 447 11.60 14.08 -8.64
C ASN A 447 13.04 14.24 -8.15
N ASP A 448 13.34 13.57 -7.05
CA ASP A 448 14.66 13.52 -6.41
C ASP A 448 15.60 12.48 -7.06
N LEU A 449 15.11 11.68 -8.01
CA LEU A 449 15.91 10.69 -8.74
C LEU A 449 16.42 11.24 -10.07
N LYS A 450 17.74 11.39 -10.16
CA LYS A 450 18.41 11.90 -11.37
C LYS A 450 18.14 11.06 -12.61
N SER A 451 18.07 9.74 -12.44
CA SER A 451 17.82 8.78 -13.52
C SER A 451 16.46 8.97 -14.18
N GLU A 452 15.47 9.44 -13.43
CA GLU A 452 14.10 9.62 -13.92
C GLU A 452 13.77 11.07 -14.27
N PHE A 453 14.47 12.03 -13.68
CA PHE A 453 14.10 13.44 -13.74
C PHE A 453 13.88 13.98 -15.16
N ALA A 454 14.65 13.49 -16.14
CA ALA A 454 14.52 13.94 -17.53
C ALA A 454 13.17 13.59 -18.16
N SER A 455 12.62 12.40 -17.87
CA SER A 455 11.32 11.94 -18.40
C SER A 455 10.17 12.20 -17.42
N LYS A 456 10.46 12.16 -16.12
CA LYS A 456 9.52 12.26 -15.01
C LYS A 456 10.00 13.32 -13.99
N PRO A 457 9.93 14.62 -14.31
CA PRO A 457 10.44 15.67 -13.43
C PRO A 457 9.62 15.85 -12.14
N PHE A 458 8.43 15.26 -12.05
CA PHE A 458 7.55 15.34 -10.88
C PHE A 458 7.42 14.00 -10.20
N LYS A 459 7.12 14.00 -8.89
CA LYS A 459 6.96 12.79 -8.08
C LYS A 459 5.91 13.01 -6.99
N LEU A 460 5.07 12.00 -6.77
CA LEU A 460 4.14 11.89 -5.65
C LEU A 460 4.80 11.09 -4.52
N TYR A 461 5.00 11.71 -3.36
CA TYR A 461 5.68 11.09 -2.23
C TYR A 461 4.68 10.38 -1.30
N THR A 462 4.62 9.05 -1.41
CA THR A 462 3.69 8.16 -0.67
C THR A 462 4.38 6.94 -0.03
N ASN A 463 5.71 6.83 -0.15
CA ASN A 463 6.51 5.80 0.50
C ASN A 463 7.70 6.45 1.24
N SER A 464 8.19 5.82 2.31
CA SER A 464 9.38 6.30 3.02
C SER A 464 10.65 6.16 2.17
N ASP A 465 10.71 5.14 1.31
CA ASP A 465 11.72 5.06 0.26
C ASP A 465 11.23 5.81 -0.99
N SER A 466 11.83 6.97 -1.26
CA SER A 466 11.45 7.82 -2.41
C SER A 466 11.63 7.12 -3.76
N LYS A 467 12.39 6.02 -3.83
CA LYS A 467 12.53 5.19 -5.04
C LYS A 467 11.27 4.40 -5.37
N LYS A 468 10.39 4.20 -4.39
CA LYS A 468 9.11 3.50 -4.53
C LYS A 468 7.94 4.44 -4.80
N CYS A 469 8.22 5.74 -4.90
CA CYS A 469 7.22 6.77 -5.12
C CYS A 469 6.99 7.00 -6.63
N GLY A 470 5.73 7.26 -7.01
CA GLY A 470 5.35 7.42 -8.42
C GLY A 470 5.94 8.68 -9.07
N GLY A 471 6.59 8.53 -10.22
CA GLY A 471 7.15 9.63 -11.02
C GLY A 471 6.28 9.96 -12.25
N TYR A 472 6.17 11.25 -12.57
CA TYR A 472 5.25 11.79 -13.59
C TYR A 472 5.94 12.73 -14.57
N GLY A 473 5.63 12.56 -15.85
CA GLY A 473 5.99 13.50 -16.91
C GLY A 473 5.23 14.83 -16.77
N ARG A 474 5.72 15.89 -17.43
CA ARG A 474 5.04 17.20 -17.40
C ARG A 474 3.56 17.16 -17.83
N PRO A 475 3.16 16.42 -18.87
CA PRO A 475 1.75 16.32 -19.25
C PRO A 475 0.89 15.52 -18.26
N GLN A 476 1.53 14.73 -17.39
CA GLN A 476 0.86 13.81 -16.46
C GLN A 476 0.65 14.41 -15.07
N VAL A 477 0.99 15.68 -14.85
CA VAL A 477 0.84 16.31 -13.53
C VAL A 477 -0.62 16.33 -13.04
N PRO A 478 -1.65 16.56 -13.89
CA PRO A 478 -3.03 16.40 -13.45
C PRO A 478 -3.30 14.98 -12.89
N ASN A 479 -2.67 13.95 -13.47
CA ASN A 479 -2.78 12.57 -12.97
C ASN A 479 -2.02 12.42 -11.64
N ALA A 480 -0.84 13.02 -11.50
CA ALA A 480 -0.11 13.05 -10.23
C ALA A 480 -0.96 13.65 -9.09
N CYS A 481 -1.70 14.71 -9.40
CA CYS A 481 -2.61 15.31 -8.43
C CYS A 481 -3.87 14.46 -8.19
N ALA A 482 -4.39 13.78 -9.20
CA ALA A 482 -5.49 12.83 -9.00
C ALA A 482 -5.07 11.67 -8.08
N ASP A 483 -3.87 11.13 -8.27
CA ASP A 483 -3.30 10.09 -7.41
C ASP A 483 -3.04 10.60 -5.99
N ALA A 484 -2.60 11.86 -5.85
CA ALA A 484 -2.48 12.52 -4.54
C ALA A 484 -3.85 12.65 -3.86
N CYS A 485 -4.89 13.07 -4.58
CA CYS A 485 -6.26 13.15 -4.07
C CYS A 485 -6.75 11.77 -3.59
N LYS A 486 -6.48 10.71 -4.36
CA LYS A 486 -6.84 9.34 -4.00
C LYS A 486 -6.10 8.86 -2.75
N ALA A 487 -4.80 9.12 -2.68
CA ALA A 487 -4.00 8.79 -1.50
C ALA A 487 -4.48 9.56 -0.25
N GLN A 488 -4.89 10.83 -0.37
CA GLN A 488 -5.52 11.57 0.73
C GLN A 488 -6.85 10.94 1.16
N TYR A 489 -7.69 10.54 0.20
CA TYR A 489 -8.95 9.85 0.48
C TYR A 489 -8.73 8.53 1.22
N ASP A 490 -7.77 7.73 0.79
CA ASP A 490 -7.44 6.45 1.41
C ASP A 490 -6.95 6.65 2.86
N GLN A 491 -6.08 7.63 3.09
CA GLN A 491 -5.62 7.99 4.43
C GLN A 491 -6.76 8.52 5.32
N CYS A 492 -7.66 9.35 4.77
CA CYS A 492 -8.83 9.88 5.46
C CYS A 492 -9.78 8.75 5.90
N THR A 493 -10.10 7.83 5.00
CA THR A 493 -11.00 6.72 5.32
C THR A 493 -10.37 5.71 6.28
N ALA A 494 -9.11 5.32 6.06
CA ALA A 494 -8.41 4.33 6.87
C ALA A 494 -7.97 4.83 8.26
N THR A 495 -7.96 6.14 8.49
CA THR A 495 -7.54 6.72 9.78
C THR A 495 -8.64 7.57 10.42
N TYR A 496 -9.09 8.62 9.75
CA TYR A 496 -10.08 9.52 10.33
C TYR A 496 -11.45 8.84 10.46
N ALA A 497 -11.98 8.27 9.36
CA ALA A 497 -13.28 7.62 9.43
C ALA A 497 -13.26 6.41 10.37
N GLU A 498 -12.24 5.54 10.27
CA GLU A 498 -12.07 4.42 11.22
C GLU A 498 -11.98 4.88 12.69
N GLY A 499 -11.33 6.01 12.97
CA GLY A 499 -11.33 6.62 14.30
C GLY A 499 -12.71 7.05 14.79
N CYS A 500 -13.63 7.37 13.89
CA CYS A 500 -15.00 7.75 14.24
C CYS A 500 -15.92 6.55 14.54
N ARG A 501 -15.44 5.30 14.54
CA ARG A 501 -16.21 4.11 14.95
C ARG A 501 -16.40 4.01 16.48
N GLN A 502 -17.54 3.47 16.90
CA GLN A 502 -17.95 3.27 18.31
C GLN A 502 -18.09 1.78 18.70
N PRO A 503 -17.82 1.38 19.96
CA PRO A 503 -17.17 2.16 21.01
C PRO A 503 -15.65 1.95 21.01
N ALA A 504 -14.90 2.98 21.42
CA ALA A 504 -13.51 2.79 21.81
C ALA A 504 -13.43 1.66 22.86
N GLN A 505 -12.55 0.67 22.67
CA GLN A 505 -12.33 -0.38 23.66
C GLN A 505 -11.82 0.25 24.97
N SER A 506 -12.76 0.47 25.90
CA SER A 506 -12.61 0.81 27.33
C SER A 506 -13.25 2.15 27.73
N GLY A 507 -14.25 2.05 28.60
CA GLY A 507 -14.63 3.15 29.50
C GLY A 507 -15.96 3.84 29.17
N LYS A 508 -16.91 3.63 30.09
CA LYS A 508 -18.18 4.36 30.27
C LYS A 508 -18.16 5.79 29.68
N GLY A 509 -18.85 6.00 28.56
CA GLY A 509 -18.99 7.35 27.99
C GLY A 509 -19.43 7.49 26.52
N GLY A 510 -19.48 6.42 25.71
CA GLY A 510 -20.01 6.49 24.34
C GLY A 510 -19.22 7.42 23.40
N LYS A 511 -17.89 7.46 23.52
CA LYS A 511 -16.98 8.23 22.64
C LYS A 511 -16.28 7.30 21.64
N ASN A 512 -16.05 7.79 20.41
CA ASN A 512 -15.34 7.05 19.37
C ASN A 512 -13.81 7.11 19.62
N TYR A 513 -13.03 6.29 18.91
CA TYR A 513 -11.56 6.25 19.08
C TYR A 513 -10.91 7.61 18.84
N TRP A 514 -11.44 8.38 17.89
CA TRP A 514 -11.00 9.73 17.55
C TRP A 514 -11.14 10.70 18.72
N ASP A 515 -12.35 10.83 19.27
CA ASP A 515 -12.64 11.69 20.42
C ASP A 515 -11.91 11.21 21.68
N SER A 516 -11.65 9.90 21.80
CA SER A 516 -10.84 9.34 22.89
C SER A 516 -9.36 9.69 22.75
N TRP A 517 -8.78 9.59 21.56
CA TRP A 517 -7.37 9.89 21.29
C TRP A 517 -7.09 11.39 21.40
N PHE A 518 -7.98 12.22 20.85
CA PHE A 518 -7.81 13.68 20.81
C PHE A 518 -8.50 14.41 21.98
N GLY A 519 -9.13 13.69 22.91
CA GLY A 519 -9.62 14.23 24.17
C GLY A 519 -10.90 15.08 24.10
N GLY A 520 -11.73 14.92 23.06
CA GLY A 520 -13.11 15.44 22.96
C GLY A 520 -13.32 16.91 23.35
N GLY A 521 -12.38 17.80 23.03
CA GLY A 521 -12.43 19.24 23.32
C GLY A 521 -12.45 20.11 22.07
N LYS A 522 -12.87 21.38 22.22
CA LYS A 522 -13.05 22.41 21.16
C LYS A 522 -11.80 22.75 20.30
N ARG A 523 -10.72 21.97 20.36
CA ARG A 523 -9.49 22.12 19.56
C ARG A 523 -9.51 21.37 18.23
N TYR A 524 -10.36 20.36 18.05
CA TYR A 524 -10.36 19.56 16.83
C TYR A 524 -11.68 19.73 16.07
N ARG A 525 -11.59 20.30 14.87
CA ARG A 525 -12.70 20.70 13.99
C ARG A 525 -13.66 19.54 13.64
N TRP A 526 -13.18 18.32 13.80
CA TRP A 526 -13.78 17.07 13.35
C TRP A 526 -14.43 16.24 14.48
N SER A 527 -14.47 16.76 15.72
CA SER A 527 -15.06 16.06 16.87
C SER A 527 -16.58 15.84 16.72
N GLY A 528 -17.06 14.69 17.19
CA GLY A 528 -18.49 14.35 17.21
C GLY A 528 -19.04 13.75 15.90
N ASP A 529 -18.22 13.60 14.86
CA ASP A 529 -18.59 12.85 13.67
C ASP A 529 -18.75 11.36 13.99
N ASN A 530 -19.74 10.72 13.38
CA ASN A 530 -19.81 9.26 13.31
C ASN A 530 -19.10 8.74 12.04
N TYR A 531 -18.85 7.43 11.98
CA TYR A 531 -18.19 6.77 10.86
C TYR A 531 -18.73 7.19 9.47
N ASN A 532 -20.06 7.19 9.29
CA ASN A 532 -20.69 7.54 8.01
C ASN A 532 -20.53 9.03 7.67
N GLY A 533 -20.63 9.92 8.67
CA GLY A 533 -20.39 11.35 8.50
C GLY A 533 -18.95 11.64 8.07
N ALA A 534 -17.99 10.94 8.68
CA ALA A 534 -16.58 11.03 8.32
C ALA A 534 -16.32 10.54 6.89
N LEU A 535 -16.86 9.38 6.50
CA LEU A 535 -16.75 8.87 5.12
C LEU A 535 -17.31 9.84 4.08
N ASN A 536 -18.47 10.44 4.35
CA ASN A 536 -19.09 11.42 3.46
C ASN A 536 -18.21 12.66 3.27
N LYS A 537 -17.57 13.15 4.34
CA LYS A 537 -16.61 14.26 4.27
C LYS A 537 -15.35 13.88 3.49
N CYS A 538 -14.78 12.70 3.73
CA CYS A 538 -13.63 12.20 2.96
C CYS A 538 -13.97 12.15 1.46
N LYS A 539 -15.14 11.59 1.10
CA LYS A 539 -15.60 11.50 -0.29
C LYS A 539 -15.86 12.86 -0.93
N ALA A 540 -16.45 13.80 -0.19
CA ALA A 540 -16.64 15.17 -0.65
C ALA A 540 -15.30 15.84 -0.95
N GLN A 541 -14.33 15.73 -0.02
CA GLN A 541 -13.00 16.30 -0.19
C GLN A 541 -12.27 15.68 -1.39
N TYR A 542 -12.40 14.37 -1.61
CA TYR A 542 -11.83 13.70 -2.77
C TYR A 542 -12.35 14.27 -4.09
N ASN A 543 -13.67 14.40 -4.23
CA ASN A 543 -14.29 14.94 -5.44
C ASN A 543 -13.89 16.40 -5.71
N ASP A 544 -13.88 17.23 -4.66
CA ASP A 544 -13.46 18.63 -4.76
C ASP A 544 -11.96 18.73 -5.12
N CYS A 545 -11.13 17.82 -4.60
CA CYS A 545 -9.71 17.73 -4.93
C CYS A 545 -9.49 17.41 -6.42
N LEU A 546 -10.22 16.43 -6.98
CA LEU A 546 -10.13 16.07 -8.40
C LEU A 546 -10.53 17.25 -9.30
N SER A 547 -11.63 17.92 -8.97
CA SER A 547 -12.13 19.08 -9.72
C SER A 547 -11.11 20.22 -9.71
N LEU A 548 -10.58 20.56 -8.54
CA LEU A 548 -9.62 21.66 -8.37
C LEU A 548 -8.30 21.43 -9.12
N ASN A 549 -7.85 20.18 -9.20
CA ASN A 549 -6.52 19.86 -9.73
C ASN A 549 -6.51 19.43 -11.21
N ARG A 550 -7.67 19.32 -11.87
CA ARG A 550 -7.77 18.91 -13.28
C ARG A 550 -6.97 19.79 -14.25
N GLY A 551 -6.82 21.08 -13.94
CA GLY A 551 -6.14 22.08 -14.76
C GLY A 551 -4.81 22.60 -14.19
N VAL A 552 -4.16 21.85 -13.30
CA VAL A 552 -2.94 22.32 -12.63
C VAL A 552 -1.83 22.61 -13.63
N SER A 553 -1.23 23.80 -13.54
CA SER A 553 -0.12 24.22 -14.40
C SER A 553 1.23 24.04 -13.70
N VAL A 554 2.24 23.63 -14.48
CA VAL A 554 3.61 23.41 -14.02
C VAL A 554 4.65 24.23 -14.77
N ASN A 555 4.22 25.31 -15.42
CA ASN A 555 5.12 26.22 -16.13
C ASN A 555 6.18 26.76 -15.17
N GLY A 556 7.46 26.60 -15.54
CA GLY A 556 8.60 27.03 -14.73
C GLY A 556 8.95 26.12 -13.54
N LYS A 557 8.20 25.05 -13.26
CA LYS A 557 8.49 24.12 -12.16
C LYS A 557 9.39 22.98 -12.61
N CYS A 558 10.29 22.54 -11.73
CA CYS A 558 11.27 21.47 -12.01
C CYS A 558 12.06 21.69 -13.30
N GLY A 559 12.64 22.88 -13.48
CA GLY A 559 13.43 23.20 -14.67
C GLY A 559 14.73 22.40 -14.76
N SER A 560 15.36 22.10 -13.63
CA SER A 560 16.59 21.32 -13.58
C SER A 560 16.69 20.45 -12.32
N PHE A 561 17.43 19.35 -12.40
CA PHE A 561 17.57 18.40 -11.30
C PHE A 561 18.21 19.06 -10.08
N GLY A 562 17.59 18.91 -8.90
CA GLY A 562 18.09 19.46 -7.64
C GLY A 562 17.94 20.97 -7.46
N SER A 563 17.32 21.68 -8.42
CA SER A 563 17.16 23.14 -8.34
C SER A 563 15.97 23.62 -7.50
N GLY A 564 15.14 22.71 -6.97
CA GLY A 564 13.86 23.07 -6.34
C GLY A 564 12.94 23.85 -7.30
N TRP A 565 11.95 24.56 -6.76
CA TRP A 565 11.27 25.68 -7.41
C TRP A 565 10.64 26.66 -6.42
#